data_AF-A0A7W1G3D0-F1
#
_entry.id   AF-A0A7W1G3D0-F1
#
_cell.length_a   1.000
_cell.length_b   1.000
_cell.length_c   1.000
_cell.angle_alpha   90.00
_cell.angle_beta   90.00
_cell.angle_gamma   90.00
#
_symmetry.space_group_name_H-M   'P 1'
#
loop_
_entity.id
_entity.type
_entity.pdbx_description
1 polymer ?
#
loop_
_entity_poly.entity_id
_entity_poly.type
_entity_poly.pdbx_seq_one_letter_code
_entity_poly.pdbx_strand_id
1 'polypeptide(L)'
;MNWIRIFAIVTGGALAGMILGGLFGLAAGTIAPGLFSHIVPWTDVEPRGAATVYGACGGVLCGGGLAAFAVILQFLWDKRTTP
;
A
#
# COMPACT_ATOMS: atom_id res chain seq x y z
N MET A 1 -22.59 -10.41 8.90
CA MET A 1 -21.67 -9.25 8.73
C MET A 1 -22.36 -8.15 7.94
N ASN A 2 -22.37 -6.90 8.44
CA ASN A 2 -22.89 -5.76 7.66
C ASN A 2 -21.91 -5.42 6.53
N TRP A 3 -22.41 -5.44 5.28
CA TRP A 3 -21.61 -5.14 4.08
C TRP A 3 -20.87 -3.80 4.15
N ILE A 4 -21.50 -2.79 4.76
CA ILE A 4 -20.91 -1.46 4.98
C ILE A 4 -19.60 -1.54 5.78
N ARG A 5 -19.54 -2.43 6.77
CA ARG A 5 -18.35 -2.60 7.63
C ARG A 5 -17.19 -3.22 6.86
N ILE A 6 -17.46 -4.15 5.94
CA ILE A 6 -16.43 -4.77 5.09
C ILE A 6 -15.83 -3.72 4.16
N PHE A 7 -16.67 -2.94 3.48
CA PHE A 7 -16.20 -1.84 2.63
C PHE A 7 -15.39 -0.82 3.43
N ALA A 8 -15.84 -0.43 4.62
CA ALA A 8 -15.11 0.52 5.46
C ALA A 8 -13.71 -0.01 5.85
N ILE A 9 -13.59 -1.29 6.19
CA ILE A 9 -12.31 -1.91 6.59
C ILE A 9 -11.35 -1.98 5.39
N VAL A 10 -11.82 -2.45 4.23
CA VAL A 10 -10.97 -2.61 3.04
C VAL A 10 -10.55 -1.26 2.48
N THR A 11 -11.47 -0.30 2.36
CA THR A 11 -11.16 1.05 1.89
C THR A 11 -10.25 1.79 2.88
N GLY A 12 -10.49 1.63 4.18
CA GLY A 12 -9.62 2.20 5.22
C GLY A 12 -8.20 1.62 5.17
N GLY A 13 -8.07 0.29 5.02
CA GLY A 13 -6.77 -0.38 4.87
C GLY A 13 -6.04 0.01 3.59
N ALA A 14 -6.76 0.16 2.48
CA ALA A 14 -6.21 0.63 1.22
C ALA A 14 -5.73 2.09 1.30
N LEU A 15 -6.50 2.98 1.94
CA LEU A 15 -6.12 4.38 2.15
C LEU A 15 -4.89 4.52 3.06
N ALA A 16 -4.87 3.80 4.18
CA ALA A 16 -3.71 3.79 5.08
C ALA A 16 -2.46 3.26 4.37
N GLY A 17 -2.62 2.18 3.59
CA GLY A 17 -1.58 1.62 2.75
C GLY A 17 -1.07 2.62 1.71
N MET A 18 -1.97 3.33 1.03
CA MET A 18 -1.61 4.37 0.06
C MET A 18 -0.73 5.46 0.67
N ILE A 19 -1.12 5.97 1.85
CA ILE A 19 -0.40 7.04 2.55
C ILE A 19 1.00 6.55 2.95
N LEU A 20 1.09 5.38 3.58
CA LEU A 20 2.38 4.81 4.02
C LEU A 20 3.29 4.48 2.83
N GLY A 21 2.73 3.86 1.78
CA GLY A 21 3.47 3.53 0.57
C GLY A 21 3.92 4.77 -0.20
N GLY A 22 3.08 5.80 -0.29
CA GLY A 22 3.41 7.07 -0.92
C GLY A 22 4.50 7.82 -0.15
N LEU A 23 4.41 7.90 1.18
CA LEU A 23 5.46 8.48 2.02
C LEU A 23 6.79 7.73 1.89
N PHE A 24 6.74 6.39 1.87
CA PHE A 24 7.92 5.57 1.63
C PHE A 24 8.50 5.82 0.23
N GLY A 25 7.65 5.89 -0.80
CA GLY A 25 8.06 6.21 -2.16
C GLY A 25 8.70 7.60 -2.30
N LEU A 26 8.19 8.60 -1.58
CA LEU A 26 8.74 9.96 -1.56
C LEU A 26 10.10 9.99 -0.85
N ALA A 27 10.24 9.28 0.28
CA ALA A 27 11.53 9.13 0.95
C ALA A 27 12.54 8.38 0.05
N ALA A 28 12.13 7.29 -0.60
CA ALA A 28 12.98 6.55 -1.52
C ALA A 28 13.41 7.42 -2.72
N GLY A 29 12.48 8.17 -3.31
CA GLY A 29 12.74 9.05 -4.45
C GLY A 29 13.61 10.27 -4.12
N THR A 30 13.74 10.65 -2.85
CA THR A 30 14.64 11.73 -2.41
C THR A 30 16.04 11.20 -2.05
N ILE A 31 16.15 10.00 -1.48
CA ILE A 31 17.42 9.42 -1.02
C ILE A 31 18.16 8.68 -2.15
N ALA A 32 17.44 7.89 -2.96
CA ALA A 32 18.03 7.04 -3.99
C ALA A 32 18.81 7.82 -5.07
N PRO A 33 18.36 8.99 -5.57
CA PRO A 33 19.12 9.72 -6.58
C PRO A 33 20.48 10.20 -6.07
N GLY A 34 20.58 10.56 -4.78
CA GLY A 34 21.85 10.92 -4.16
C GLY A 34 22.79 9.73 -4.04
N LEU A 35 22.27 8.59 -3.56
CA LEU A 35 23.04 7.36 -3.35
C LEU A 35 23.55 6.72 -4.65
N PHE A 36 22.74 6.76 -5.72
CA PHE A 36 23.03 6.13 -7.00
C PHE A 36 23.42 7.13 -8.10
N SER A 37 23.70 8.38 -7.75
CA SER A 37 24.13 9.44 -8.68
C SER A 37 25.35 9.05 -9.54
N HIS A 38 26.17 8.13 -9.03
CA HIS A 38 27.38 7.64 -9.72
C HIS A 38 27.12 6.46 -10.68
N ILE A 39 25.94 5.84 -10.63
CA ILE A 39 25.64 4.59 -11.34
C ILE A 39 24.53 4.79 -12.37
N VAL A 40 23.55 5.66 -12.10
CA VAL A 40 22.38 5.84 -12.94
C VAL A 40 22.25 7.32 -13.35
N PRO A 41 22.33 7.65 -14.65
CA PRO A 41 21.97 8.97 -15.13
C PRO A 41 20.45 9.14 -15.04
N TRP A 42 19.97 9.99 -14.14
CA TRP A 42 18.56 10.25 -13.88
C TRP A 42 17.94 11.25 -14.87
N THR A 43 18.26 11.12 -16.17
CA THR A 43 17.90 12.09 -17.22
C THR A 43 16.46 11.96 -17.74
N ASP A 44 15.85 10.78 -17.65
CA ASP A 44 14.59 10.48 -18.36
C ASP A 44 13.34 10.43 -17.46
N VAL A 45 13.49 10.42 -16.13
CA VAL A 45 12.35 10.32 -15.20
C VAL A 45 12.62 11.10 -13.93
N GLU A 46 11.63 11.90 -13.52
CA GLU A 46 11.68 12.64 -12.26
C GLU A 46 11.63 11.63 -11.08
N PRO A 47 12.75 11.36 -10.40
CA PRO A 47 12.89 10.16 -9.56
C PRO A 47 11.95 10.18 -8.35
N ARG A 48 11.66 11.38 -7.86
CA ARG A 48 10.76 11.63 -6.73
C ARG A 48 9.31 11.31 -7.10
N GLY A 49 8.85 11.80 -8.24
CA GLY A 49 7.48 11.61 -8.70
C GLY A 49 7.18 10.14 -8.96
N ALA A 50 8.05 9.48 -9.73
CA ALA A 50 7.91 8.06 -10.05
C ALA A 50 7.90 7.20 -8.78
N ALA A 51 8.90 7.36 -7.90
CA ALA A 51 8.99 6.55 -6.68
C ALA A 51 7.79 6.76 -5.74
N THR A 52 7.27 7.98 -5.63
CA THR A 52 6.08 8.29 -4.83
C THR A 52 4.83 7.59 -5.37
N VAL A 53 4.62 7.63 -6.70
CA VAL A 53 3.46 6.99 -7.35
C VAL A 53 3.54 5.48 -7.25
N TYR A 54 4.69 4.87 -7.57
CA TYR A 54 4.86 3.42 -7.43
C TYR A 54 4.76 2.97 -5.98
N GLY A 55 5.31 3.76 -5.04
CA GLY A 55 5.17 3.52 -3.61
C GLY A 55 3.71 3.56 -3.16
N ALA A 56 2.94 4.57 -3.59
CA ALA A 56 1.52 4.68 -3.28
C ALA A 56 0.70 3.53 -3.87
N CYS A 57 0.93 3.15 -5.13
CA CYS A 57 0.27 2.01 -5.77
C CYS A 57 0.59 0.69 -5.04
N GLY A 58 1.86 0.44 -4.72
CA GLY A 58 2.26 -0.73 -3.93
C GLY A 58 1.62 -0.72 -2.53
N GLY A 59 1.56 0.46 -1.90
CA GLY A 59 0.91 0.67 -0.62
C GLY A 59 -0.58 0.34 -0.63
N VAL A 60 -1.32 0.77 -1.66
CA VAL A 60 -2.76 0.43 -1.85
C VAL A 60 -2.94 -1.08 -1.98
N LEU A 61 -2.14 -1.73 -2.82
CA LEU A 61 -2.24 -3.18 -3.06
C LEU A 61 -1.95 -3.98 -1.78
N CYS A 62 -0.89 -3.63 -1.06
CA CYS A 62 -0.54 -4.28 0.20
C CYS A 62 -1.56 -4.00 1.30
N GLY A 63 -1.97 -2.74 1.50
CA GLY A 63 -2.91 -2.34 2.55
C GLY A 63 -4.32 -2.88 2.31
N GLY A 64 -4.84 -2.76 1.07
CA GLY A 64 -6.14 -3.29 0.68
C GLY A 64 -6.15 -4.82 0.68
N GLY A 65 -5.07 -5.47 0.23
CA GLY A 65 -4.93 -6.92 0.23
C GLY A 65 -4.92 -7.52 1.64
N LEU A 66 -4.17 -6.93 2.57
CA LEU A 66 -4.15 -7.36 3.97
C LEU A 66 -5.50 -7.16 4.66
N ALA A 67 -6.18 -6.04 4.39
CA ALA A 67 -7.51 -5.77 4.94
C ALA A 67 -8.56 -6.76 4.40
N ALA A 68 -8.52 -7.09 3.10
CA ALA A 68 -9.38 -8.11 2.51
C ALA A 68 -9.11 -9.51 3.11
N PHE A 69 -7.83 -9.85 3.30
CA PHE A 69 -7.44 -11.11 3.96
C PHE A 69 -7.96 -11.20 5.40
N ALA A 70 -7.88 -10.12 6.17
CA ALA A 70 -8.41 -10.07 7.53
C ALA A 70 -9.94 -10.30 7.58
N VAL A 71 -10.69 -9.75 6.62
CA VAL A 71 -12.14 -10.01 6.49
C VAL A 71 -12.43 -11.47 6.19
N ILE A 72 -11.64 -12.10 5.30
CA ILE A 72 -11.79 -13.53 4.97
C ILE A 72 -11.52 -14.39 6.20
N LEU A 73 -10.47 -14.10 6.97
CA LEU A 73 -10.18 -14.81 8.22
C LEU A 73 -11.30 -14.65 9.25
N GLN A 74 -11.86 -13.45 9.40
CA GLN A 74 -13.03 -13.24 10.26
C GLN A 74 -14.23 -14.08 9.82
N PHE A 75 -14.49 -14.15 8.51
CA PHE A 75 -15.58 -14.96 7.97
C PHE A 75 -15.37 -16.46 8.23
N LEU A 76 -14.16 -16.98 7.99
CA LEU A 76 -13.81 -18.39 8.25
C LEU A 76 -13.89 -18.73 9.74
N TRP A 77 -13.47 -17.81 10.60
CA TRP A 77 -13.56 -17.97 12.05
C TRP A 77 -15.03 -18.05 12.50
N ASP A 78 -15.86 -17.10 12.06
CA ASP A 78 -17.29 -17.04 12.39
C ASP A 78 -17.99 -18.35 12.01
N LYS A 79 -17.70 -18.85 10.79
CA LYS A 79 -18.23 -20.14 10.29
C LYS A 79 -17.77 -21.37 11.09
N ARG A 80 -16.61 -21.30 11.74
CA ARG A 80 -16.06 -22.40 12.56
C ARG A 80 -16.65 -22.38 13.98
N THR A 81 -17.02 -21.21 14.49
CA THR A 81 -17.58 -21.04 15.84
C THR A 81 -19.10 -21.12 15.91
N THR A 82 -19.81 -20.97 14.80
CA THR A 82 -21.24 -21.31 14.73
C THR A 82 -21.42 -22.84 14.75
N PRO A 83 -22.20 -23.39 15.71
CA PRO A 83 -22.44 -24.83 15.84
C PRO A 83 -23.19 -25.44 14.66
#